data_AF-W8YRF2-F1
#
_entry.id   AF-W8YRF2-F1
#
_cell.length_a   1.000
_cell.length_b   1.000
_cell.length_c   1.000
_cell.angle_alpha   90.00
_cell.angle_beta   90.00
_cell.angle_gamma   90.00
#
_symmetry.space_group_name_H-M   'P 1'
#
loop_
_entity.id
_entity.type
_entity.pdbx_description
1 polymer ?
#
loop_
_entity_poly.entity_id
_entity_poly.type
_entity_poly.pdbx_seq_one_letter_code
_entity_poly.pdbx_strand_id
1 'polypeptide(L)'
;MRKASSWIRSTSCATRRRPDNMQKLSYPGVEETLYHEQLPNGLQVYVLPKEGFQKTYATFSTRYGSVDNHFGIGDGPLARVPDGIAHFLEHKMFEEPTGDIFATFASQGASANAFTSFDRTVYLFSATEQIEANLTTLINFVQNPYFTDQNVDKEKGIIAQEINMYSDNPDWRVYYGLIEALYQVHPVHIDIAGTVESIYKIDKEMLYRCYETFYHPSNMLLFIVGGVDAEQVFELVRSNQAAKTYEPLGEIKRFFEPEPQGVNTPRKAIQLQVSLPKCLFGFKEKTNGLDSADWPGTRPT
;
A
#
# COMPACT_ATOMS: atom_id res chain seq x y z
N MET A 1 73.51 5.26 -31.16
CA MET A 1 72.65 6.24 -30.48
C MET A 1 71.22 6.12 -30.99
N ARG A 2 70.28 5.68 -30.14
CA ARG A 2 68.85 6.05 -30.05
C ARG A 2 68.08 4.88 -29.38
N LYS A 3 67.65 5.13 -28.14
CA LYS A 3 66.62 4.38 -27.40
C LYS A 3 65.28 5.07 -27.61
N ALA A 4 64.19 4.29 -27.68
CA ALA A 4 62.81 4.71 -27.41
C ALA A 4 62.02 3.42 -27.06
N SER A 5 62.00 2.96 -25.80
CA SER A 5 61.03 3.26 -24.72
C SER A 5 59.55 3.10 -25.10
N SER A 6 58.94 2.03 -24.59
CA SER A 6 57.50 1.75 -24.62
C SER A 6 56.73 2.67 -23.67
N TRP A 7 55.48 2.97 -24.04
CA TRP A 7 54.47 3.54 -23.16
C TRP A 7 53.22 2.67 -23.26
N ILE A 8 53.01 1.81 -22.25
CA ILE A 8 51.72 1.19 -21.98
C ILE A 8 51.03 2.10 -20.96
N ARG A 9 49.94 2.77 -21.37
CA ARG A 9 49.06 3.48 -20.44
C ARG A 9 48.02 2.49 -19.92
N SER A 10 48.10 2.18 -18.62
CA SER A 10 47.06 1.50 -17.87
C SER A 10 45.88 2.45 -17.64
N THR A 11 44.76 2.22 -18.30
CA THR A 11 43.51 2.93 -17.98
C THR A 11 42.87 2.22 -16.79
N SER A 12 43.10 2.74 -15.60
CA SER A 12 42.38 2.39 -14.37
C SER A 12 40.90 2.72 -14.57
N CYS A 13 40.06 1.68 -14.65
CA CYS A 13 38.61 1.83 -14.60
C CYS A 13 38.24 2.25 -13.17
N ALA A 14 38.15 3.56 -12.93
CA ALA A 14 37.61 4.10 -11.70
C ALA A 14 36.12 3.76 -11.66
N THR A 15 35.75 2.80 -10.81
CA THR A 15 34.39 2.59 -10.35
C THR A 15 33.90 3.89 -9.75
N ARG A 16 33.10 4.66 -10.49
CA ARG A 16 32.33 5.78 -9.94
C ARG A 16 31.38 5.17 -8.92
N ARG A 17 31.73 5.23 -7.64
CA ARG A 17 30.77 5.07 -6.55
C ARG A 17 29.64 6.06 -6.82
N ARG A 18 28.44 5.52 -7.07
CA ARG A 18 27.22 6.33 -7.06
C ARG A 18 27.13 7.00 -5.67
N PRO A 19 26.66 8.25 -5.56
CA PRO A 19 26.44 8.85 -4.25
C PRO A 19 25.51 7.93 -3.46
N ASP A 20 25.97 7.52 -2.29
CA ASP A 20 25.22 6.66 -1.38
C ASP A 20 24.15 7.54 -0.73
N ASN A 21 22.94 7.51 -1.30
CA ASN A 21 21.81 8.32 -0.85
C ASN A 21 21.10 7.69 0.37
N MET A 22 21.62 6.57 0.88
CA MET A 22 21.09 5.89 2.05
C MET A 22 21.36 6.70 3.32
N GLN A 23 20.28 7.15 3.95
CA GLN A 23 20.29 7.86 5.22
C GLN A 23 20.18 6.88 6.37
N LYS A 24 20.95 7.12 7.43
CA LYS A 24 20.92 6.35 8.68
C LYS A 24 20.23 7.17 9.78
N LEU A 25 19.06 6.73 10.20
CA LEU A 25 18.26 7.35 11.26
C LEU A 25 18.42 6.53 12.55
N SER A 26 19.08 7.11 13.56
CA SER A 26 19.31 6.45 14.84
C SER A 26 18.24 6.85 15.86
N TYR A 27 17.69 5.85 16.56
CA TYR A 27 16.69 6.04 17.61
C TYR A 27 17.22 5.47 18.94
N PRO A 28 18.05 6.22 19.69
CA PRO A 28 18.71 5.72 20.90
C PRO A 28 17.73 5.26 21.99
N GLY A 29 16.55 5.87 22.08
CA GLY A 29 15.54 5.53 23.10
C GLY A 29 14.96 4.12 22.95
N VAL A 30 15.13 3.49 21.80
CA VAL A 30 14.70 2.11 21.52
C VAL A 30 15.85 1.24 21.01
N GLU A 31 17.08 1.75 21.02
CA GLU A 31 18.30 1.08 20.53
C GLU A 31 18.20 0.61 19.05
N GLU A 32 17.44 1.32 18.23
CA GLU A 32 17.20 0.96 16.83
C GLU A 32 17.95 1.87 15.85
N THR A 33 18.29 1.30 14.69
CA THR A 33 18.78 2.04 13.53
C THR A 33 17.90 1.74 12.33
N LEU A 34 17.23 2.76 11.80
CA LEU A 34 16.45 2.70 10.58
C LEU A 34 17.28 3.26 9.42
N TYR A 35 17.30 2.54 8.31
CA TYR A 35 17.90 2.99 7.07
C TYR A 35 16.81 3.43 6.11
N HIS A 36 17.05 4.52 5.39
CA HIS A 36 16.07 5.14 4.51
C HIS A 36 16.72 5.63 3.22
N GLU A 37 16.09 5.38 2.09
CA GLU A 37 16.45 6.02 0.83
C GLU A 37 15.18 6.37 0.03
N GLN A 38 15.18 7.54 -0.59
CA GLN A 38 14.26 7.85 -1.67
C GLN A 38 14.95 7.57 -3.01
N LEU A 39 14.41 6.62 -3.77
CA LEU A 39 14.94 6.27 -5.09
C LEU A 39 14.61 7.33 -6.15
N PRO A 40 15.31 7.36 -7.31
CA PRO A 40 15.06 8.34 -8.37
C PRO A 40 13.63 8.37 -8.92
N ASN A 41 12.90 7.26 -8.86
CA ASN A 41 11.49 7.17 -9.26
C ASN A 41 10.50 7.65 -8.16
N GLY A 42 11.03 8.13 -7.03
CA GLY A 42 10.28 8.63 -5.88
C GLY A 42 9.95 7.59 -4.82
N LEU A 43 10.23 6.30 -5.06
CA LEU A 43 9.94 5.23 -4.09
C LEU A 43 10.66 5.47 -2.77
N GLN A 44 9.90 5.44 -1.68
CA GLN A 44 10.45 5.49 -0.33
C GLN A 44 10.76 4.06 0.13
N VAL A 45 12.01 3.79 0.48
CA VAL A 45 12.46 2.48 0.95
C VAL A 45 13.02 2.62 2.36
N TYR A 46 12.50 1.81 3.27
CA TYR A 46 12.92 1.77 4.67
C TYR A 46 13.35 0.35 5.04
N VAL A 47 14.49 0.24 5.72
CA VAL A 47 15.00 -1.04 6.22
C VAL A 47 15.34 -0.88 7.70
N LEU A 48 14.76 -1.73 8.54
CA LEU A 48 15.04 -1.85 9.96
C LEU A 48 15.71 -3.20 10.24
N PRO A 49 17.04 -3.29 10.18
CA PRO A 49 17.76 -4.51 10.54
C PRO A 49 17.53 -4.89 12.00
N LYS A 50 17.22 -6.17 12.22
CA LYS A 50 17.02 -6.79 13.53
C LYS A 50 17.95 -7.99 13.63
N GLU A 51 19.18 -7.74 14.07
CA GLU A 51 20.18 -8.79 14.21
C GLU A 51 19.67 -9.89 15.16
N GLY A 52 19.84 -11.16 14.76
CA GLY A 52 19.34 -12.33 15.50
C GLY A 52 17.86 -12.66 15.31
N PHE A 53 17.06 -11.81 14.65
CA PHE A 53 15.67 -12.15 14.31
C PHE A 53 15.66 -13.12 13.12
N GLN A 54 15.01 -14.27 13.29
CA GLN A 54 14.91 -15.29 12.24
C GLN A 54 13.81 -15.01 11.22
N LYS A 55 12.80 -14.20 11.60
CA LYS A 55 11.66 -13.89 10.75
C LYS A 55 11.80 -12.47 10.21
N THR A 56 11.70 -12.34 8.90
CA THR A 56 11.65 -11.06 8.20
C THR A 56 10.22 -10.79 7.75
N TYR A 57 9.84 -9.51 7.83
CA TYR A 57 8.57 -8.99 7.39
C TYR A 57 8.80 -7.85 6.42
N ALA A 58 8.09 -7.85 5.29
CA ALA A 58 8.14 -6.76 4.33
C ALA A 58 6.74 -6.32 3.96
N THR A 59 6.56 -5.01 3.81
CA THR A 59 5.31 -4.40 3.36
C THR A 59 5.58 -3.47 2.19
N PHE A 60 4.78 -3.58 1.15
CA PHE A 60 4.73 -2.63 0.05
C PHE A 60 3.37 -1.95 0.06
N SER A 61 3.37 -0.68 0.44
CA SER A 61 2.16 0.09 0.73
C SER A 61 1.95 1.17 -0.32
N THR A 62 0.69 1.41 -0.68
CA THR A 62 0.28 2.56 -1.49
C THR A 62 -0.65 3.46 -0.69
N ARG A 63 -0.54 4.78 -0.86
CA ARG A 63 -1.51 5.74 -0.32
C ARG A 63 -2.74 5.80 -1.21
N TYR A 64 -3.54 4.75 -1.13
CA TYR A 64 -4.84 4.61 -1.77
C TYR A 64 -5.70 3.68 -0.93
N GLY A 65 -6.85 4.17 -0.49
CA GLY A 65 -7.80 3.38 0.29
C GLY A 65 -9.24 3.65 -0.11
N SER A 66 -10.19 3.10 0.64
CA SER A 66 -11.61 3.16 0.28
C SER A 66 -12.19 4.58 0.24
N VAL A 67 -11.58 5.55 0.92
CA VAL A 67 -12.06 6.94 0.91
C VAL A 67 -11.67 7.69 -0.36
N ASP A 68 -10.68 7.20 -1.12
CA ASP A 68 -10.17 7.82 -2.34
C ASP A 68 -11.08 7.53 -3.56
N ASN A 69 -12.40 7.70 -3.40
CA ASN A 69 -13.38 7.40 -4.45
C ASN A 69 -13.63 8.58 -5.41
N HIS A 70 -13.04 9.76 -5.16
CA HIS A 70 -13.16 10.94 -6.02
C HIS A 70 -11.82 11.69 -6.12
N PHE A 71 -11.17 11.62 -7.28
CA PHE A 71 -9.79 12.09 -7.45
C PHE A 71 -9.45 12.51 -8.89
N GLY A 72 -8.31 13.18 -9.05
CA GLY A 72 -7.71 13.55 -10.35
C GLY A 72 -6.19 13.69 -10.25
N ILE A 73 -5.53 13.87 -11.40
CA ILE A 73 -4.07 14.03 -11.50
C ILE A 73 -3.76 15.40 -12.12
N GLY A 74 -2.90 16.19 -11.46
CA GLY A 74 -2.50 17.51 -11.92
C GLY A 74 -3.71 18.42 -12.13
N ASP A 75 -3.79 19.08 -13.29
CA ASP A 75 -4.95 19.91 -13.68
C ASP A 75 -5.99 19.14 -14.51
N GLY A 76 -5.90 17.81 -14.52
CA GLY A 76 -6.88 16.93 -15.14
C GLY A 76 -8.24 16.94 -14.41
N PRO A 77 -9.30 16.45 -15.07
CA PRO A 77 -10.63 16.39 -14.47
C PRO A 77 -10.67 15.41 -13.29
N LEU A 78 -11.42 15.78 -12.26
CA LEU A 78 -11.80 14.84 -11.21
C LEU A 78 -12.72 13.76 -11.79
N ALA A 79 -12.60 12.54 -11.30
CA ALA A 79 -13.57 11.50 -11.54
C ALA A 79 -13.90 10.74 -10.27
N ARG A 80 -15.15 10.29 -10.24
CA ARG A 80 -15.65 9.39 -9.21
C ARG A 80 -15.60 7.96 -9.70
N VAL A 81 -15.11 7.08 -8.85
CA VAL A 81 -15.11 5.63 -9.05
C VAL A 81 -16.09 4.97 -8.08
N PRO A 82 -16.61 3.76 -8.37
CA PRO A 82 -17.51 3.06 -7.47
C PRO A 82 -16.85 2.73 -6.13
N ASP A 83 -17.62 2.77 -5.04
CA ASP A 83 -17.13 2.34 -3.73
C ASP A 83 -16.74 0.86 -3.74
N GLY A 84 -15.75 0.49 -2.93
CA GLY A 84 -15.17 -0.86 -2.93
C GLY A 84 -14.07 -1.09 -3.98
N ILE A 85 -13.77 -0.13 -4.86
CA ILE A 85 -12.78 -0.33 -5.92
C ILE A 85 -11.34 -0.47 -5.41
N ALA A 86 -10.97 0.15 -4.29
CA ALA A 86 -9.66 -0.04 -3.67
C ALA A 86 -9.47 -1.49 -3.18
N HIS A 87 -10.50 -2.02 -2.51
CA HIS A 87 -10.56 -3.41 -2.07
C HIS A 87 -10.61 -4.40 -3.25
N PHE A 88 -11.39 -4.08 -4.28
CA PHE A 88 -11.42 -4.88 -5.51
C PHE A 88 -10.05 -4.96 -6.17
N LEU A 89 -9.34 -3.82 -6.26
CA LEU A 89 -8.01 -3.77 -6.83
C LEU A 89 -7.04 -4.68 -6.08
N GLU A 90 -7.09 -4.68 -4.74
CA GLU A 90 -6.31 -5.59 -3.90
C GLU A 90 -6.49 -7.06 -4.27
N HIS A 91 -7.74 -7.53 -4.39
CA HIS A 91 -8.05 -8.89 -4.82
C HIS A 91 -7.42 -9.22 -6.17
N LYS A 92 -7.46 -8.27 -7.12
CA LYS A 92 -6.96 -8.51 -8.47
C LYS A 92 -5.45 -8.49 -8.58
N MET A 93 -4.74 -7.81 -7.68
CA MET A 93 -3.28 -7.69 -7.80
C MET A 93 -2.55 -9.04 -7.69
N PHE A 94 -3.13 -10.07 -7.07
CA PHE A 94 -2.49 -11.38 -6.93
C PHE A 94 -2.60 -12.30 -8.17
N GLU A 95 -3.30 -11.87 -9.22
CA GLU A 95 -3.48 -12.68 -10.42
C GLU A 95 -2.45 -12.34 -11.49
N GLU A 96 -1.73 -13.35 -11.99
CA GLU A 96 -0.82 -13.23 -13.13
C GLU A 96 -1.14 -14.28 -14.22
N PRO A 97 -0.80 -14.02 -15.50
CA PRO A 97 -0.96 -14.99 -16.58
C PRO A 97 -0.22 -16.32 -16.32
N THR A 98 0.88 -16.24 -15.57
CA THR A 98 1.81 -17.34 -15.30
C THR A 98 1.44 -18.19 -14.09
N GLY A 99 0.44 -17.78 -13.29
CA GLY A 99 -0.03 -18.56 -12.14
C GLY A 99 -0.43 -17.70 -10.94
N ASP A 100 -0.61 -18.39 -9.80
CA ASP A 100 -0.99 -17.78 -8.52
C ASP A 100 0.24 -17.29 -7.75
N ILE A 101 0.25 -16.01 -7.40
CA ILE A 101 1.32 -15.38 -6.62
C ILE A 101 1.43 -15.97 -5.21
N PHE A 102 0.32 -16.38 -4.59
CA PHE A 102 0.35 -17.04 -3.28
C PHE A 102 1.10 -18.37 -3.33
N ALA A 103 0.92 -19.15 -4.39
CA ALA A 103 1.67 -20.39 -4.62
C ALA A 103 3.18 -20.12 -4.78
N THR A 104 3.54 -19.01 -5.44
CA THR A 104 4.95 -18.59 -5.57
C THR A 104 5.55 -18.27 -4.21
N PHE A 105 4.90 -17.44 -3.39
CA PHE A 105 5.35 -17.16 -2.02
C PHE A 105 5.47 -18.43 -1.17
N ALA A 106 4.48 -19.33 -1.23
CA ALA A 106 4.50 -20.58 -0.47
C ALA A 106 5.69 -21.47 -0.89
N SER A 107 6.00 -21.55 -2.19
CA SER A 107 7.14 -22.31 -2.70
C SER A 107 8.50 -21.72 -2.27
N GLN A 108 8.53 -20.43 -1.97
CA GLN A 108 9.67 -19.68 -1.43
C GLN A 108 9.68 -19.64 0.11
N GLY A 109 8.80 -20.40 0.79
CA GLY A 109 8.76 -20.47 2.24
C GLY A 109 8.15 -19.24 2.94
N ALA A 110 7.37 -18.43 2.22
CA ALA A 110 6.74 -17.23 2.76
C ALA A 110 5.23 -17.37 2.96
N SER A 111 4.72 -16.68 3.96
CA SER A 111 3.30 -16.39 4.14
C SER A 111 3.03 -14.96 3.67
N ALA A 112 2.28 -14.83 2.58
CA ALA A 112 1.88 -13.55 2.01
C ALA A 112 0.44 -13.19 2.37
N ASN A 113 0.15 -11.89 2.38
CA ASN A 113 -1.20 -11.37 2.56
C ASN A 113 -1.30 -9.97 1.93
N ALA A 114 -2.51 -9.42 1.90
CA ALA A 114 -2.75 -8.01 1.70
C ALA A 114 -3.91 -7.54 2.58
N PHE A 115 -4.06 -6.22 2.67
CA PHE A 115 -5.29 -5.62 3.18
C PHE A 115 -5.45 -4.20 2.65
N THR A 116 -6.70 -3.79 2.54
CA THR A 116 -7.11 -2.42 2.24
C THR A 116 -7.77 -1.78 3.47
N SER A 117 -7.50 -0.49 3.66
CA SER A 117 -8.12 0.33 4.71
C SER A 117 -8.70 1.62 4.10
N PHE A 118 -9.08 2.57 4.95
CA PHE A 118 -9.61 3.85 4.49
C PHE A 118 -8.61 4.66 3.67
N ASP A 119 -7.32 4.67 4.02
CA ASP A 119 -6.31 5.58 3.43
C ASP A 119 -5.14 4.88 2.71
N ARG A 120 -5.07 3.55 2.76
CA ARG A 120 -3.98 2.75 2.19
C ARG A 120 -4.38 1.32 1.87
N THR A 121 -3.65 0.74 0.92
CA THR A 121 -3.60 -0.70 0.62
C THR A 121 -2.17 -1.18 0.82
N VAL A 122 -2.01 -2.34 1.47
CA VAL A 122 -0.71 -2.89 1.87
C VAL A 122 -0.63 -4.34 1.40
N TYR A 123 0.42 -4.65 0.64
CA TYR A 123 0.81 -6.01 0.27
C TYR A 123 2.00 -6.41 1.11
N LEU A 124 2.02 -7.64 1.61
CA LEU A 124 3.05 -8.03 2.57
C LEU A 124 3.39 -9.51 2.48
N PHE A 125 4.59 -9.83 2.98
CA PHE A 125 4.95 -11.20 3.28
C PHE A 125 5.73 -11.29 4.59
N SER A 126 5.76 -12.51 5.12
CA SER A 126 6.65 -12.90 6.20
C SER A 126 7.34 -14.21 5.87
N ALA A 127 8.64 -14.28 6.09
CA ALA A 127 9.47 -15.44 5.73
C ALA A 127 10.67 -15.58 6.68
N THR A 128 11.22 -16.79 6.76
CA THR A 128 12.47 -17.07 7.51
C THR A 128 13.66 -17.35 6.59
N GLU A 129 13.42 -17.53 5.29
CA GLU A 129 14.42 -17.84 4.28
C GLU A 129 14.01 -17.25 2.93
N GLN A 130 14.93 -17.28 1.96
CA GLN A 130 14.71 -16.75 0.60
C GLN A 130 14.17 -15.31 0.56
N ILE A 131 14.65 -14.45 1.47
CA ILE A 131 14.14 -13.08 1.64
C ILE A 131 14.26 -12.27 0.35
N GLU A 132 15.40 -12.37 -0.35
CA GLU A 132 15.62 -11.67 -1.62
C GLU A 132 14.64 -12.11 -2.72
N ALA A 133 14.33 -13.41 -2.81
CA ALA A 133 13.36 -13.94 -3.77
C ALA A 133 11.95 -13.43 -3.45
N ASN A 134 11.53 -13.53 -2.19
CA ASN A 134 10.22 -13.06 -1.74
C ASN A 134 10.06 -11.54 -1.91
N LEU A 135 11.12 -10.77 -1.64
CA LEU A 135 11.14 -9.33 -1.86
C LEU A 135 11.01 -8.98 -3.35
N THR A 136 11.71 -9.71 -4.21
CA THR A 136 11.60 -9.55 -5.67
C THR A 136 10.19 -9.88 -6.14
N THR A 137 9.60 -10.97 -5.66
CA THR A 137 8.20 -11.35 -5.96
C THR A 137 7.24 -10.25 -5.53
N LEU A 138 7.31 -9.77 -4.28
CA LEU A 138 6.46 -8.69 -3.75
C LEU A 138 6.50 -7.44 -4.63
N ILE A 139 7.71 -6.96 -4.96
CA ILE A 139 7.87 -5.73 -5.73
C ILE A 139 7.36 -5.92 -7.17
N ASN A 140 7.54 -7.10 -7.76
CA ASN A 140 7.16 -7.33 -9.15
C ASN A 140 5.65 -7.46 -9.35
N PHE A 141 4.96 -8.28 -8.54
CA PHE A 141 3.52 -8.49 -8.75
C PHE A 141 2.73 -7.21 -8.48
N VAL A 142 3.10 -6.45 -7.43
CA VAL A 142 2.45 -5.17 -7.10
C VAL A 142 2.66 -4.13 -8.19
N GLN A 143 3.69 -4.27 -9.03
CA GLN A 143 4.02 -3.32 -10.09
C GLN A 143 3.67 -3.82 -11.51
N ASN A 144 2.96 -4.95 -11.62
CA ASN A 144 2.62 -5.59 -12.90
C ASN A 144 1.18 -6.14 -12.90
N PRO A 145 0.16 -5.26 -12.90
CA PRO A 145 -1.24 -5.68 -12.83
C PRO A 145 -1.68 -6.42 -14.10
N TYR A 146 -2.57 -7.39 -13.94
CA TYR A 146 -3.16 -8.13 -15.04
C TYR A 146 -4.69 -8.24 -14.92
N PHE A 147 -5.39 -7.25 -15.46
CA PHE A 147 -6.86 -7.19 -15.45
C PHE A 147 -7.43 -7.48 -16.83
N THR A 148 -8.36 -8.42 -16.89
CA THR A 148 -9.14 -8.79 -18.09
C THR A 148 -10.63 -8.75 -17.75
N ASP A 149 -11.50 -8.57 -18.74
CA ASP A 149 -12.95 -8.55 -18.47
C ASP A 149 -13.40 -9.85 -17.77
N GLN A 150 -12.85 -10.98 -18.21
CA GLN A 150 -13.16 -12.30 -17.66
C GLN A 150 -12.76 -12.44 -16.19
N ASN A 151 -11.54 -12.01 -15.81
CA ASN A 151 -11.08 -12.18 -14.44
C ASN A 151 -11.72 -11.17 -13.47
N VAL A 152 -12.04 -9.98 -13.95
CA VAL A 152 -12.80 -8.98 -13.19
C VAL A 152 -14.22 -9.48 -12.94
N ASP A 153 -14.90 -9.99 -13.96
CA ASP A 153 -16.28 -10.49 -13.79
C ASP A 153 -16.36 -11.71 -12.86
N LYS A 154 -15.34 -12.58 -12.87
CA LYS A 154 -15.24 -13.69 -11.91
C LYS A 154 -15.09 -13.18 -10.48
N GLU A 155 -14.28 -12.16 -10.25
CA GLU A 155 -13.99 -11.64 -8.91
C GLU A 155 -15.20 -10.97 -8.25
N LYS A 156 -16.08 -10.32 -9.03
CA LYS A 156 -17.32 -9.71 -8.54
C LYS A 156 -18.13 -10.67 -7.67
N GLY A 157 -18.24 -11.93 -8.09
CA GLY A 157 -18.97 -12.95 -7.35
C GLY A 157 -18.31 -13.32 -6.02
N ILE A 158 -16.97 -13.33 -5.96
CA ILE A 158 -16.21 -13.66 -4.75
C ILE A 158 -16.37 -12.53 -3.73
N ILE A 159 -16.13 -11.28 -4.15
CA ILE A 159 -16.28 -10.11 -3.29
C ILE A 159 -17.74 -9.95 -2.83
N ALA A 160 -18.73 -10.26 -3.68
CA ALA A 160 -20.14 -10.25 -3.27
C ALA A 160 -20.43 -11.22 -2.12
N GLN A 161 -19.84 -12.43 -2.13
CA GLN A 161 -19.98 -13.37 -1.02
C GLN A 161 -19.31 -12.86 0.26
N GLU A 162 -18.16 -12.20 0.12
CA GLU A 162 -17.45 -11.59 1.25
C GLU A 162 -18.25 -10.45 1.88
N ILE A 163 -18.85 -9.56 1.08
CA ILE A 163 -19.76 -8.50 1.55
C ILE A 163 -20.96 -9.10 2.30
N ASN A 164 -21.51 -10.21 1.82
CA ASN A 164 -22.60 -10.90 2.52
C ASN A 164 -22.13 -11.51 3.85
N MET A 165 -20.92 -12.08 3.90
CA MET A 165 -20.31 -12.56 5.15
C MET A 165 -20.14 -11.42 6.17
N TYR A 166 -19.70 -10.24 5.75
CA TYR A 166 -19.64 -9.05 6.61
C TYR A 166 -21.02 -8.55 7.03
N SER A 167 -22.02 -8.70 6.16
CA SER A 167 -23.43 -8.38 6.44
C SER A 167 -24.01 -9.23 7.57
N ASP A 168 -23.55 -10.48 7.68
CA ASP A 168 -23.95 -11.44 8.72
C ASP A 168 -23.07 -11.37 9.97
N ASN A 169 -21.94 -10.64 9.95
CA ASN A 169 -21.04 -10.50 11.09
C ASN A 169 -21.50 -9.39 12.06
N PRO A 170 -21.99 -9.71 13.27
CA PRO A 170 -22.55 -8.70 14.16
C PRO A 170 -21.53 -7.69 14.69
N ASP A 171 -20.25 -8.07 14.83
CA ASP A 171 -19.18 -7.18 15.27
C ASP A 171 -18.84 -6.15 14.18
N TRP A 172 -18.82 -6.60 12.92
CA TRP A 172 -18.65 -5.72 11.77
C TRP A 172 -19.82 -4.75 11.63
N ARG A 173 -21.05 -5.26 11.72
CA ARG A 173 -22.27 -4.46 11.57
C ARG A 173 -22.46 -3.43 12.67
N VAL A 174 -22.11 -3.73 13.92
CA VAL A 174 -22.18 -2.72 14.98
C VAL A 174 -21.11 -1.64 14.79
N TYR A 175 -19.90 -2.00 14.33
CA TYR A 175 -18.83 -1.05 14.02
C TYR A 175 -19.23 -0.11 12.89
N TYR A 176 -19.59 -0.62 11.72
CA TYR A 176 -20.03 0.22 10.60
C TYR A 176 -21.33 0.97 10.89
N GLY A 177 -22.25 0.37 11.64
CA GLY A 177 -23.44 1.06 12.13
C GLY A 177 -23.11 2.30 12.96
N LEU A 178 -22.02 2.29 13.74
CA LEU A 178 -21.53 3.48 14.42
C LEU A 178 -20.94 4.49 13.43
N ILE A 179 -20.07 4.08 12.50
CA ILE A 179 -19.46 5.00 11.54
C ILE A 179 -20.51 5.68 10.66
N GLU A 180 -21.51 4.94 10.17
CA GLU A 180 -22.67 5.46 9.43
C GLU A 180 -23.54 6.42 10.27
N ALA A 181 -23.59 6.22 11.59
CA ALA A 181 -24.29 7.12 12.51
C ALA A 181 -23.51 8.41 12.79
N LEU A 182 -22.18 8.37 12.65
CA LEU A 182 -21.31 9.54 12.84
C LEU A 182 -21.22 10.39 11.58
N TYR A 183 -20.98 9.78 10.42
CA TYR A 183 -20.62 10.49 9.19
C TYR A 183 -21.78 10.53 8.18
N GLN A 184 -21.95 11.68 7.53
CA GLN A 184 -23.06 11.96 6.62
C GLN A 184 -22.68 11.81 5.15
N VAL A 185 -21.55 12.42 4.77
CA VAL A 185 -21.10 12.53 3.37
C VAL A 185 -19.66 12.06 3.18
N HIS A 186 -18.81 12.12 4.22
CA HIS A 186 -17.43 11.66 4.11
C HIS A 186 -17.40 10.16 3.80
N PRO A 187 -16.68 9.70 2.75
CA PRO A 187 -16.63 8.29 2.32
C PRO A 187 -16.23 7.25 3.37
N VAL A 188 -15.76 7.68 4.54
CA VAL A 188 -15.38 6.78 5.66
C VAL A 188 -16.59 6.02 6.21
N HIS A 189 -17.80 6.56 5.99
CA HIS A 189 -19.05 5.91 6.36
C HIS A 189 -19.43 4.71 5.49
N ILE A 190 -18.71 4.51 4.38
CA ILE A 190 -18.92 3.41 3.45
C ILE A 190 -17.99 2.27 3.84
N ASP A 191 -18.50 1.03 3.74
CA ASP A 191 -17.70 -0.16 3.92
C ASP A 191 -16.51 -0.17 2.95
N ILE A 192 -15.35 -0.65 3.42
CA ILE A 192 -14.14 -0.75 2.59
C ILE A 192 -14.41 -1.62 1.36
N ALA A 193 -15.21 -2.68 1.50
CA ALA A 193 -15.60 -3.56 0.40
C ALA A 193 -16.67 -2.94 -0.52
N GLY A 194 -17.26 -1.79 -0.15
CA GLY A 194 -18.37 -1.17 -0.87
C GLY A 194 -19.68 -1.92 -0.67
N THR A 195 -20.55 -1.89 -1.69
CA THR A 195 -21.79 -2.67 -1.72
C THR A 195 -21.79 -3.61 -2.91
N VAL A 196 -22.68 -4.61 -2.90
CA VAL A 196 -22.86 -5.49 -4.07
C VAL A 196 -23.19 -4.65 -5.31
N GLU A 197 -24.03 -3.63 -5.20
CA GLU A 197 -24.37 -2.77 -6.32
C GLU A 197 -23.20 -1.91 -6.81
N SER A 198 -22.27 -1.50 -5.93
CA SER A 198 -21.10 -0.71 -6.34
C SER A 198 -20.06 -1.58 -7.03
N ILE A 199 -19.75 -2.77 -6.50
CA ILE A 199 -18.71 -3.64 -7.07
C ILE A 199 -19.10 -4.17 -8.46
N TYR A 200 -20.39 -4.36 -8.73
CA TYR A 200 -20.85 -4.81 -10.05
C TYR A 200 -20.72 -3.74 -11.15
N LYS A 201 -20.51 -2.47 -10.79
CA LYS A 201 -20.23 -1.38 -11.73
C LYS A 201 -18.74 -1.25 -12.06
N ILE A 202 -17.86 -1.95 -11.35
CA ILE A 202 -16.42 -1.90 -11.58
C ILE A 202 -16.07 -2.68 -12.84
N ASP A 203 -15.29 -2.06 -13.72
CA ASP A 203 -14.68 -2.67 -14.90
C ASP A 203 -13.16 -2.59 -14.84
N LYS A 204 -12.47 -3.26 -15.78
CA LYS A 204 -11.00 -3.29 -15.81
C LYS A 204 -10.41 -1.90 -16.07
N GLU A 205 -11.08 -1.06 -16.85
CA GLU A 205 -10.62 0.29 -17.17
C GLU A 205 -10.57 1.17 -15.92
N MET A 206 -11.58 1.09 -15.05
CA MET A 206 -11.58 1.76 -13.76
C MET A 206 -10.48 1.23 -12.84
N LEU A 207 -10.22 -0.08 -12.82
CA LEU A 207 -9.14 -0.68 -12.04
C LEU A 207 -7.76 -0.20 -12.53
N TYR A 208 -7.50 -0.24 -13.85
CA TYR A 208 -6.26 0.29 -14.42
C TYR A 208 -6.12 1.78 -14.12
N ARG A 209 -7.19 2.57 -14.24
CA ARG A 209 -7.15 3.98 -13.87
C ARG A 209 -6.73 4.21 -12.43
N CYS A 210 -7.29 3.46 -11.48
CA CYS A 210 -6.90 3.57 -10.06
C CYS A 210 -5.45 3.13 -9.86
N TYR A 211 -5.05 2.02 -10.48
CA TYR A 211 -3.67 1.54 -10.43
C TYR A 211 -2.68 2.58 -10.95
N GLU A 212 -2.88 3.09 -12.17
CA GLU A 212 -2.01 4.08 -12.82
C GLU A 212 -1.95 5.40 -12.05
N THR A 213 -3.03 5.75 -11.34
CA THR A 213 -3.07 6.96 -10.50
C THR A 213 -2.29 6.80 -9.20
N PHE A 214 -2.46 5.67 -8.51
CA PHE A 214 -2.04 5.53 -7.12
C PHE A 214 -0.85 4.59 -6.88
N TYR A 215 -0.58 3.64 -7.77
CA TYR A 215 0.51 2.66 -7.66
C TYR A 215 1.80 3.14 -8.33
N HIS A 216 1.93 4.46 -8.49
CA HIS A 216 3.20 5.07 -8.89
C HIS A 216 4.19 5.05 -7.71
N PRO A 217 5.49 4.75 -7.93
CA PRO A 217 6.46 4.61 -6.84
C PRO A 217 6.56 5.84 -5.91
N SER A 218 6.40 7.06 -6.43
CA SER A 218 6.36 8.28 -5.61
C SER A 218 5.19 8.37 -4.62
N ASN A 219 4.14 7.56 -4.79
CA ASN A 219 3.00 7.44 -3.88
C ASN A 219 3.07 6.16 -3.02
N MET A 220 4.16 5.40 -3.11
CA MET A 220 4.33 4.11 -2.44
C MET A 220 5.49 4.11 -1.45
N LEU A 221 5.47 3.12 -0.56
CA LEU A 221 6.50 2.90 0.45
C LEU A 221 6.76 1.41 0.60
N LEU A 222 8.04 1.03 0.54
CA LEU A 222 8.53 -0.30 0.84
C LEU A 222 9.21 -0.28 2.21
N PHE A 223 8.76 -1.13 3.14
CA PHE A 223 9.35 -1.25 4.47
C PHE A 223 9.75 -2.70 4.72
N ILE A 224 10.97 -2.93 5.19
CA ILE A 224 11.49 -4.25 5.53
C ILE A 224 12.02 -4.23 6.96
N VAL A 225 11.67 -5.24 7.76
CA VAL A 225 12.19 -5.44 9.12
C VAL A 225 12.51 -6.90 9.35
N GLY A 226 13.66 -7.19 9.96
CA GLY A 226 14.08 -8.57 10.25
C GLY A 226 15.59 -8.73 10.22
N GLY A 227 16.07 -9.97 10.26
CA GLY A 227 17.49 -10.32 10.15
C GLY A 227 18.01 -10.14 8.72
N VAL A 228 18.06 -8.90 8.25
CA VAL A 228 18.48 -8.53 6.89
C VAL A 228 19.69 -7.58 6.93
N ASP A 229 20.52 -7.68 5.91
CA ASP A 229 21.56 -6.68 5.64
C ASP A 229 20.97 -5.52 4.84
N ALA A 230 21.08 -4.31 5.36
CA ALA A 230 20.46 -3.13 4.73
C ALA A 230 21.02 -2.88 3.32
N GLU A 231 22.33 -2.98 3.13
CA GLU A 231 22.96 -2.68 1.85
C GLU A 231 22.53 -3.68 0.76
N GLN A 232 22.48 -4.98 1.08
CA GLN A 232 21.97 -6.01 0.18
C GLN A 232 20.51 -5.73 -0.23
N VAL A 233 19.67 -5.33 0.72
CA VAL A 233 18.26 -4.98 0.43
C VAL A 233 18.19 -3.75 -0.49
N PHE A 234 18.93 -2.67 -0.20
CA PHE A 234 18.93 -1.49 -1.06
C PHE A 234 19.47 -1.79 -2.45
N GLU A 235 20.54 -2.57 -2.59
CA GLU A 235 21.07 -2.94 -3.91
C GLU A 235 20.05 -3.74 -4.74
N LEU A 236 19.37 -4.70 -4.11
CA LEU A 236 18.29 -5.46 -4.76
C LEU A 236 17.17 -4.52 -5.23
N VAL A 237 16.67 -3.65 -4.35
CA VAL A 237 15.55 -2.76 -4.69
C VAL A 237 15.97 -1.72 -5.73
N ARG A 238 17.17 -1.13 -5.63
CA ARG A 238 17.73 -0.21 -6.63
C ARG A 238 17.83 -0.88 -7.99
N SER A 239 18.37 -2.10 -8.06
CA SER A 239 18.50 -2.87 -9.30
C SER A 239 17.14 -3.17 -9.92
N ASN A 240 16.18 -3.63 -9.11
CA ASN A 240 14.82 -3.93 -9.55
C ASN A 240 14.10 -2.68 -10.09
N GLN A 241 14.16 -1.55 -9.38
CA GLN A 241 13.49 -0.32 -9.76
C GLN A 241 14.17 0.37 -10.95
N ALA A 242 15.50 0.26 -11.10
CA ALA A 242 16.23 0.81 -12.25
C ALA A 242 15.94 0.07 -13.57
N ALA A 243 15.45 -1.18 -13.50
CA ALA A 243 15.00 -1.94 -14.66
C ALA A 243 13.58 -1.57 -15.13
N LYS A 244 12.88 -0.70 -14.39
CA LYS A 244 11.50 -0.29 -14.64
C LYS A 244 11.44 1.18 -15.04
N THR A 245 10.47 1.52 -15.88
CA THR A 245 10.25 2.89 -16.35
C THR A 245 8.93 3.39 -15.79
N TYR A 246 8.96 4.60 -15.24
CA TYR A 246 7.78 5.29 -14.72
C TYR A 246 7.73 6.68 -15.33
N GLU A 247 6.58 7.02 -15.93
CA GLU A 247 6.33 8.38 -16.37
C GLU A 247 6.12 9.28 -15.15
N PRO A 248 6.58 10.55 -15.17
CA PRO A 248 6.37 11.47 -14.06
C PRO A 248 4.88 11.59 -13.72
N LEU A 249 4.52 11.19 -12.49
CA LEU A 249 3.16 11.37 -11.99
C LEU A 249 2.94 12.82 -11.57
N GLY A 250 1.84 13.43 -12.04
CA GLY A 250 1.36 14.72 -11.54
C GLY A 250 0.89 14.63 -10.07
N GLU A 251 0.56 15.77 -9.48
CA GLU A 251 -0.01 15.78 -8.13
C GLU A 251 -1.35 15.02 -8.08
N ILE A 252 -1.48 14.05 -7.16
CA ILE A 252 -2.74 13.35 -6.92
C ILE A 252 -3.65 14.27 -6.08
N LYS A 253 -4.71 14.78 -6.69
CA LYS A 253 -5.72 15.62 -6.02
C LYS A 253 -6.89 14.74 -5.59
N ARG A 254 -7.11 14.66 -4.27
CA ARG A 254 -8.27 13.97 -3.66
C ARG A 254 -9.34 14.99 -3.35
N PHE A 255 -10.59 14.64 -3.59
CA PHE A 255 -11.72 15.49 -3.27
C PHE A 255 -12.64 14.79 -2.27
N PHE A 256 -12.91 15.48 -1.16
CA PHE A 256 -13.88 15.06 -0.16
C PHE A 256 -14.95 16.13 -0.02
N GLU A 257 -16.21 15.73 0.00
CA GLU A 257 -17.30 16.64 0.37
C GLU A 257 -17.11 17.20 1.79
N PRO A 258 -17.42 18.49 2.01
CA PRO A 258 -17.39 19.05 3.36
C PRO A 258 -18.34 18.30 4.31
N GLU A 259 -17.75 17.58 5.27
CA GLU A 259 -18.50 16.80 6.27
C GLU A 259 -19.08 17.73 7.35
N PRO A 260 -20.39 17.70 7.63
CA PRO A 260 -20.99 18.46 8.72
C PRO A 260 -20.39 18.11 10.09
N GLN A 261 -20.26 19.08 11.00
CA GLN A 261 -19.69 18.83 12.32
C GLN A 261 -20.54 17.89 13.21
N GLY A 262 -21.87 17.88 13.00
CA GLY A 262 -22.78 17.02 13.74
C GLY A 262 -22.64 15.55 13.37
N VAL A 263 -23.09 14.67 14.27
CA VAL A 263 -23.31 13.25 13.94
C VAL A 263 -24.49 13.14 12.95
N ASN A 264 -24.47 12.14 12.07
CA ASN A 264 -25.55 11.86 11.12
C ASN A 264 -26.86 11.50 11.84
N THR A 265 -26.82 10.53 12.75
CA THR A 265 -27.97 10.18 13.60
C THR A 265 -27.50 9.88 15.03
N PRO A 266 -28.22 10.34 16.08
CA PRO A 266 -27.83 10.09 17.46
C PRO A 266 -27.95 8.61 17.88
N ARG A 267 -28.70 7.80 17.12
CA ARG A 267 -28.88 6.38 17.39
C ARG A 267 -29.15 5.62 16.10
N LYS A 268 -28.40 4.53 15.89
CA LYS A 268 -28.66 3.52 14.86
C LYS A 268 -28.84 2.16 15.53
N ALA A 269 -29.88 1.43 15.14
CA ALA A 269 -30.16 0.09 15.63
C ALA A 269 -30.22 -0.86 14.44
N ILE A 270 -29.50 -1.98 14.55
CA ILE A 270 -29.45 -3.04 13.54
C ILE A 270 -29.90 -4.31 14.24
N GLN A 271 -30.80 -5.05 13.61
CA GLN A 271 -31.33 -6.30 14.15
C GLN A 271 -30.68 -7.48 13.44
N LEU A 272 -29.99 -8.32 14.21
CA LEU A 272 -29.33 -9.55 13.76
C LEU A 272 -29.58 -10.67 14.78
N GLN A 273 -29.36 -11.91 14.37
CA GLN A 273 -29.41 -13.05 15.27
C GLN A 273 -28.14 -13.08 16.14
N VAL A 274 -28.25 -12.57 17.37
CA VAL A 274 -27.17 -12.53 18.35
C VAL A 274 -27.63 -13.10 19.68
N SER A 275 -26.73 -13.77 20.41
CA SER A 275 -26.99 -14.26 21.76
C SER A 275 -27.00 -13.14 22.80
N LEU A 276 -26.23 -12.08 22.57
CA LEU A 276 -26.14 -10.89 23.41
C LEU A 276 -26.17 -9.63 22.54
N PRO A 277 -26.95 -8.58 22.90
CA PRO A 277 -26.89 -7.30 22.21
C PRO A 277 -25.49 -6.68 22.25
N LYS A 278 -25.03 -6.17 21.12
CA LYS A 278 -23.78 -5.43 20.98
C LYS A 278 -24.08 -3.93 20.88
N CYS A 279 -23.29 -3.10 21.54
CA CYS A 279 -23.49 -1.65 21.58
C CYS A 279 -22.15 -0.92 21.54
N LEU A 280 -22.03 0.08 20.67
CA LEU A 280 -20.89 0.98 20.59
C LEU A 280 -21.38 2.43 20.74
N PHE A 281 -20.55 3.27 21.35
CA PHE A 281 -20.77 4.70 21.46
C PHE A 281 -19.62 5.43 20.78
N GLY A 282 -19.92 6.52 20.08
CA GLY A 282 -18.92 7.37 19.45
C GLY A 282 -19.38 8.83 19.46
N PHE A 283 -18.43 9.72 19.29
CA PHE A 283 -18.65 11.16 19.21
C PHE A 283 -17.72 11.74 18.16
N LYS A 284 -18.15 12.80 17.48
CA LYS A 284 -17.29 13.57 16.57
C LYS A 284 -16.64 14.70 17.35
N GLU A 285 -15.32 14.75 17.33
CA GLU A 285 -14.58 15.89 17.88
C GLU A 285 -14.84 17.14 17.02
N LYS A 286 -15.02 18.29 17.67
CA LYS A 286 -15.35 19.56 17.01
C LYS A 286 -14.12 20.39 16.63
N THR A 287 -12.97 20.05 17.21
CA THR A 287 -11.69 20.74 17.06
C THR A 287 -10.62 19.69 16.87
N ASN A 288 -10.07 19.57 15.67
CA ASN A 288 -8.89 18.72 15.44
C ASN A 288 -7.70 19.41 16.12
N GLY A 289 -7.37 19.00 17.35
CA GLY A 289 -6.16 19.47 18.06
C GLY A 289 -4.89 18.72 17.64
N LEU A 290 -4.93 18.03 16.51
CA LEU A 290 -3.81 17.29 15.96
C LEU A 290 -3.58 17.78 14.54
N ASP A 291 -2.75 18.81 14.39
CA ASP A 291 -2.08 19.03 13.12
C ASP A 291 -1.08 17.88 12.92
N SER A 292 -0.69 17.60 11.67
CA SER A 292 0.35 16.60 11.38
C SER A 292 1.68 16.88 12.10
N ALA A 293 1.88 18.09 12.62
CA ALA A 293 3.01 18.52 13.46
C ALA A 293 2.92 18.08 14.94
N ASP A 294 1.75 17.69 15.44
CA ASP A 294 1.53 17.26 16.83
C ASP A 294 1.72 15.75 17.03
N TRP A 295 1.97 15.00 15.95
CA TRP A 295 2.39 13.61 16.05
C TRP A 295 3.84 13.54 16.56
N PRO A 296 4.15 12.81 17.65
CA PRO A 296 5.50 12.77 18.23
C PRO A 296 6.59 12.24 17.28
N GLY A 297 6.23 11.68 16.12
CA GLY A 297 7.16 11.18 15.09
C GLY A 297 7.37 12.08 13.87
N THR A 298 6.77 13.27 13.79
CA THR A 298 6.90 14.18 12.61
C THR A 298 7.73 15.43 12.88
N ARG A 299 8.27 15.60 14.09
CA ARG A 299 9.25 16.67 14.33
C ARG A 299 10.57 16.27 13.65
N PRO A 300 11.04 17.02 12.64
CA PRO A 300 12.41 16.86 12.19
C PRO A 300 13.31 17.35 13.32
N THR A 301 14.18 16.48 13.82
CA THR A 301 15.42 16.91 14.49
C THR A 301 16.43 17.30 13.44
#